data_AF-A0A920CH72-F1
#
_entry.id   AF-A0A920CH72-F1
#
_cell.length_a   1.000
_cell.length_b   1.000
_cell.length_c   1.000
_cell.angle_alpha   90.00
_cell.angle_beta   90.00
_cell.angle_gamma   90.00
#
_symmetry.space_group_name_H-M   'P 1'
#
loop_
_entity.id
_entity.type
_entity.pdbx_description
1 polymer ?
#
loop_
_entity_poly.entity_id
_entity_poly.type
_entity_poly.pdbx_seq_one_letter_code
_entity_poly.pdbx_strand_id
1 'polypeptide(L)'
;MNRRRKNTILSVIMVSVLMTSAGSQAVYAESTISTGQSVNSVAQSSSLPFKDIKGHWAEQSIVRGYEKGYIESTSTSKFEPNEFITRQEFVTMLMKAQNRSIENENAEGAYIYAARDQGLFDAGQFVYDRWGDPEDRDSTSIYLYTWDDPIRKHQLAHIAVRALGKEEEIQDDIYDAIRYGLIGAGADGKLNPAEKTTRAQAAVVIDRILRIGQGESFPVDQKTLAAAEKVKLAQKDPWGRAIRTTNLPKNYQDFPYIQEEWPNEMYNLNHEFKTIHSKITPVQFTDLRSWASSDVLVYNTDDVADRAEDAEQYVNQLINVDYTKLDQAWMDKIKALTNPEGLDWVDRQMDKMLKEYVASAKKNKVQVRGSATAEPSIMFVNGETFVRVHFTFKATSFTDRKKIFFDQMPSFYTHKNFYDSVVIKKNVEYEVYANIAFVNRSYGGGMLSTGAIDQFAFLFEDAIVKEKK
;
A
#
# COMPACT_ATOMS: atom_id res chain seq x y z
N MET A 1 -40.52 18.47 47.34
CA MET A 1 -39.54 17.36 47.51
C MET A 1 -39.39 16.66 46.16
N ASN A 2 -38.54 17.13 45.26
CA ASN A 2 -37.11 16.81 45.15
C ASN A 2 -36.79 15.30 45.25
N ARG A 3 -36.47 14.67 44.11
CA ARG A 3 -35.23 13.90 43.94
C ARG A 3 -34.94 13.60 42.46
N ARG A 4 -33.94 14.31 41.95
CA ARG A 4 -33.18 14.05 40.72
C ARG A 4 -32.62 12.61 40.74
N ARG A 5 -32.76 11.86 39.64
CA ARG A 5 -31.86 10.75 39.31
C ARG A 5 -30.91 11.23 38.22
N LYS A 6 -29.61 11.05 38.49
CA LYS A 6 -28.49 11.48 37.66
C LYS A 6 -28.39 10.58 36.43
N ASN A 7 -28.38 11.20 35.25
CA ASN A 7 -27.89 10.58 34.02
C ASN A 7 -26.39 10.40 34.14
N THR A 8 -25.91 9.16 34.05
CA THR A 8 -24.49 8.87 33.84
C THR A 8 -24.38 8.35 32.41
N ILE A 9 -24.01 9.25 31.49
CA ILE A 9 -23.63 8.91 30.13
C ILE A 9 -22.24 8.29 30.23
N LEU A 10 -22.16 6.96 30.15
CA LEU A 10 -20.90 6.27 29.87
C LEU A 10 -20.63 6.43 28.37
N SER A 11 -19.76 7.37 28.04
CA SER A 11 -19.15 7.49 26.72
C SER A 11 -18.35 6.21 26.43
N VAL A 12 -18.94 5.30 25.66
CA VAL A 12 -18.23 4.15 25.11
C VAL A 12 -17.43 4.67 23.93
N ILE A 13 -16.11 4.61 24.08
CA ILE A 13 -15.12 4.91 23.04
C ILE A 13 -15.42 4.00 21.84
N MET A 14 -15.92 4.61 20.77
CA MET A 14 -16.02 3.98 19.46
C MET A 14 -14.58 3.80 18.95
N VAL A 15 -14.00 2.61 19.15
CA VAL A 15 -12.77 2.23 18.45
C VAL A 15 -13.18 1.92 17.02
N SER A 16 -13.29 2.98 16.23
CA SER A 16 -13.04 2.97 14.79
C SER A 16 -11.58 2.56 14.66
N VAL A 17 -11.29 1.41 14.07
CA VAL A 17 -9.91 1.12 13.62
C VAL A 17 -9.70 1.96 12.35
N LEU A 18 -9.57 3.27 12.56
CA LEU A 18 -8.64 4.08 11.79
C LEU A 18 -7.29 3.60 12.30
N MET A 19 -6.47 2.98 11.45
CA MET A 19 -5.04 2.84 11.74
C MET A 19 -4.51 4.26 11.96
N THR A 20 -4.44 4.67 13.23
CA THR A 20 -3.97 5.99 13.63
C THR A 20 -2.46 5.90 13.61
N SER A 21 -1.87 6.66 12.70
CA SER A 21 -0.46 6.74 12.32
C SER A 21 0.44 7.35 13.40
N ALA A 22 0.28 6.96 14.66
CA ALA A 22 1.05 7.53 15.77
C ALA A 22 2.58 7.42 15.56
N GLY A 23 3.05 6.37 14.86
CA GLY A 23 4.46 6.20 14.48
C GLY A 23 4.94 7.22 13.44
N SER A 24 4.16 7.46 12.39
CA SER A 24 4.48 8.46 11.36
C SER A 24 4.39 9.88 11.93
N GLN A 25 3.41 10.15 12.80
CA GLN A 25 3.17 11.49 13.38
C GLN A 25 4.34 12.03 14.22
N ALA A 26 5.12 11.16 14.86
CA ALA A 26 6.26 11.59 15.69
C ALA A 26 7.42 12.20 14.86
N VAL A 27 7.57 11.81 13.59
CA VAL A 27 8.60 12.34 12.66
C VAL A 27 8.18 13.69 12.05
N TYR A 28 6.89 14.03 12.13
CA TYR A 28 6.32 15.26 11.56
C TYR A 28 5.97 16.34 12.60
N ALA A 29 6.23 16.11 13.89
CA ALA A 29 5.99 17.10 14.93
C ALA A 29 7.09 18.18 14.92
N GLU A 30 6.74 19.43 14.58
CA GLU A 30 7.64 20.58 14.62
C GLU A 30 7.99 20.97 16.08
N SER A 31 9.26 21.34 16.31
CA SER A 31 9.68 22.01 17.56
C SER A 31 9.26 23.48 17.51
N THR A 32 8.45 23.92 18.47
CA THR A 32 8.05 25.32 18.61
C THR A 32 9.21 26.17 19.11
N ILE A 33 9.82 26.98 18.24
CA ILE A 33 10.70 28.07 18.68
C ILE A 33 9.84 29.31 18.92
N SER A 34 9.83 29.75 20.18
CA SER A 34 9.23 31.02 20.59
C SER A 34 10.23 32.14 20.36
N THR A 35 9.95 33.02 19.39
CA THR A 35 10.53 34.36 19.37
C THR A 35 9.44 35.35 18.97
N GLY A 36 9.03 36.15 19.94
CA GLY A 36 8.10 37.26 19.72
C GLY A 36 8.80 38.40 18.99
N GLN A 37 8.20 38.84 17.89
CA GLN A 37 8.22 40.24 17.47
C GLN A 37 7.05 40.50 16.53
N SER A 38 6.24 41.50 16.90
CA SER A 38 5.07 41.96 16.16
C SER A 38 5.50 42.86 14.99
N VAL A 39 5.16 42.46 13.77
CA VAL A 39 5.13 43.36 12.60
C VAL A 39 3.72 43.32 12.01
N ASN A 40 3.07 44.49 12.02
CA ASN A 40 1.79 44.72 11.37
C ASN A 40 1.99 44.74 9.85
N SER A 41 1.42 43.78 9.13
CA SER A 41 1.20 43.85 7.69
C SER A 41 -0.25 43.54 7.37
N VAL A 42 -0.90 44.48 6.70
CA VAL A 42 -2.24 44.35 6.14
C VAL A 42 -2.18 43.32 5.01
N ALA A 43 -2.63 42.09 5.27
CA ALA A 43 -2.93 41.09 4.27
C ALA A 43 -4.41 40.74 4.38
N GLN A 44 -5.16 40.84 3.28
CA GLN A 44 -6.47 40.24 3.15
C GLN A 44 -6.35 38.77 3.53
N SER A 45 -6.88 38.38 4.69
CA SER A 45 -7.02 36.98 5.06
C SER A 45 -8.05 36.36 4.12
N SER A 46 -7.61 35.80 3.00
CA SER A 46 -8.41 34.80 2.31
C SER A 46 -8.57 33.67 3.31
N SER A 47 -9.75 33.53 3.91
CA SER A 47 -10.04 32.41 4.80
C SER A 47 -9.67 31.12 4.06
N LEU A 48 -8.77 30.32 4.63
CA LEU A 48 -8.39 29.02 4.09
C LEU A 48 -9.65 28.21 3.72
N PRO A 49 -9.75 27.67 2.49
CA PRO A 49 -10.95 26.97 2.07
C PRO A 49 -11.11 25.60 2.75
N PHE A 50 -10.01 25.01 3.25
CA PHE A 50 -9.94 23.61 3.69
C PHE A 50 -10.43 23.41 5.13
N LYS A 51 -11.61 22.80 5.28
CA LYS A 51 -12.16 22.49 6.62
C LYS A 51 -11.66 21.16 7.19
N ASP A 52 -11.18 20.27 6.33
CA ASP A 52 -10.77 18.90 6.61
C ASP A 52 -9.31 18.76 7.07
N ILE A 53 -8.55 19.85 7.07
CA ILE A 53 -7.15 19.87 7.54
C ILE A 53 -7.00 20.34 8.99
N LYS A 54 -8.07 20.80 9.63
CA LYS A 54 -8.01 21.36 10.99
C LYS A 54 -7.56 20.30 12.00
N GLY A 55 -6.44 20.54 12.67
CA GLY A 55 -5.82 19.59 13.61
C GLY A 55 -5.09 18.43 12.93
N HIS A 56 -4.95 18.48 11.60
CA HIS A 56 -4.17 17.51 10.84
C HIS A 56 -2.67 17.84 10.95
N TRP A 57 -1.82 16.83 11.07
CA TRP A 57 -0.37 17.03 11.23
C TRP A 57 0.29 17.80 10.08
N ALA A 58 -0.28 17.71 8.86
CA ALA A 58 0.19 18.43 7.68
C ALA A 58 -0.44 19.82 7.49
N GLU A 59 -1.31 20.26 8.41
CA GLU A 59 -2.10 21.51 8.26
C GLU A 59 -1.21 22.68 7.85
N GLN A 60 -0.11 22.92 8.56
CA GLN A 60 0.73 24.08 8.29
C GLN A 60 1.42 24.03 6.92
N SER A 61 1.96 22.87 6.51
CA SER A 61 2.57 22.73 5.17
C SER A 61 1.51 22.94 4.07
N ILE A 62 0.29 22.44 4.28
CA ILE A 62 -0.82 22.64 3.33
C ILE A 62 -1.20 24.12 3.23
N VAL A 63 -1.31 24.82 4.37
CA VAL A 63 -1.59 26.26 4.41
C VAL A 63 -0.52 27.05 3.67
N ARG A 64 0.76 26.80 3.96
CA ARG A 64 1.88 27.46 3.29
C ARG A 64 1.87 27.20 1.78
N GLY A 65 1.57 25.99 1.36
CA GLY A 65 1.51 25.67 -0.07
C GLY A 65 0.35 26.30 -0.80
N TYR A 66 -0.79 26.44 -0.12
CA TYR A 66 -1.94 27.15 -0.66
C TYR A 66 -1.66 28.65 -0.80
N GLU A 67 -1.10 29.29 0.24
CA GLU A 67 -0.72 30.70 0.23
C GLU A 67 0.33 31.03 -0.83
N LYS A 68 1.22 30.07 -1.14
CA LYS A 68 2.25 30.18 -2.17
C LYS A 68 1.78 29.73 -3.56
N GLY A 69 0.55 29.26 -3.71
CA GLY A 69 -0.06 28.93 -5.00
C GLY A 69 0.39 27.61 -5.65
N TYR A 70 1.09 26.74 -4.93
CA TYR A 70 1.49 25.42 -5.46
C TYR A 70 0.62 24.27 -4.94
N ILE A 71 -0.27 24.52 -3.99
CA ILE A 71 -1.36 23.63 -3.60
C ILE A 71 -2.68 24.25 -4.04
N GLU A 72 -3.44 23.48 -4.80
CA GLU A 72 -4.79 23.83 -5.22
C GLU A 72 -5.83 23.01 -4.45
N SER A 73 -7.06 23.52 -4.41
CA SER A 73 -8.18 22.82 -3.79
C SER A 73 -8.72 21.73 -4.70
N THR A 74 -8.89 20.49 -4.20
CA THR A 74 -9.55 19.41 -4.96
C THR A 74 -11.05 19.67 -5.13
N SER A 75 -11.62 20.48 -4.24
CA SER A 75 -13.01 20.96 -4.29
C SER A 75 -13.13 22.32 -3.61
N THR A 76 -14.29 22.96 -3.68
CA THR A 76 -14.53 24.29 -3.09
C THR A 76 -14.26 24.42 -1.59
N SER A 77 -14.07 23.33 -0.83
CA SER A 77 -13.84 23.40 0.63
C SER A 77 -12.98 22.29 1.26
N LYS A 78 -12.29 21.46 0.47
CA LYS A 78 -11.49 20.34 0.97
C LYS A 78 -10.14 20.21 0.27
N PHE A 79 -9.16 19.69 1.01
CA PHE A 79 -7.84 19.32 0.50
C PHE A 79 -7.66 17.81 0.34
N GLU A 80 -8.40 17.01 1.12
CA GLU A 80 -8.39 15.55 1.11
C GLU A 80 -7.01 14.97 1.53
N PRO A 81 -6.52 15.30 2.75
CA PRO A 81 -5.14 15.01 3.15
C PRO A 81 -4.78 13.51 3.20
N ASN A 82 -5.78 12.64 3.32
CA ASN A 82 -5.59 11.19 3.43
C ASN A 82 -5.78 10.45 2.10
N GLU A 83 -6.22 11.12 1.05
CA GLU A 83 -6.32 10.50 -0.28
C GLU A 83 -4.91 10.35 -0.87
N PHE A 84 -4.74 9.33 -1.71
CA PHE A 84 -3.49 9.14 -2.44
C PHE A 84 -3.32 10.24 -3.49
N ILE A 85 -2.09 10.72 -3.65
CA ILE A 85 -1.74 11.72 -4.67
C ILE A 85 -1.20 11.01 -5.91
N THR A 86 -1.63 11.46 -7.08
CA THR A 86 -1.09 10.92 -8.34
C THR A 86 0.34 11.40 -8.59
N ARG A 87 1.08 10.69 -9.44
CA ARG A 87 2.42 11.12 -9.87
C ARG A 87 2.38 12.49 -10.54
N GLN A 88 1.40 12.71 -11.42
CA GLN A 88 1.20 13.99 -12.10
C GLN A 88 0.94 15.11 -11.10
N GLU A 89 0.05 14.90 -10.13
CA GLU A 89 -0.28 15.89 -9.12
C GLU A 89 0.95 16.26 -8.29
N PHE A 90 1.73 15.27 -7.84
CA PHE A 90 2.94 15.52 -7.06
C PHE A 90 3.98 16.32 -7.86
N VAL A 91 4.29 15.92 -9.10
CA VAL A 91 5.25 16.61 -9.95
C VAL A 91 4.79 18.04 -10.25
N THR A 92 3.51 18.22 -10.57
CA THR A 92 2.94 19.55 -10.82
C THR A 92 3.07 20.47 -9.61
N MET A 93 2.70 19.98 -8.41
CA MET A 93 2.84 20.72 -7.16
C MET A 93 4.30 21.11 -6.89
N LEU A 94 5.25 20.19 -7.10
CA LEU A 94 6.67 20.43 -6.88
C LEU A 94 7.24 21.47 -7.86
N MET A 95 6.91 21.35 -9.15
CA MET A 95 7.37 22.27 -10.19
C MET A 95 6.87 23.69 -9.95
N LYS A 96 5.58 23.84 -9.58
CA LYS A 96 4.99 25.11 -9.16
C LYS A 96 5.68 25.67 -7.92
N ALA A 97 5.92 24.82 -6.91
CA ALA A 97 6.56 25.23 -5.65
C ALA A 97 7.97 25.81 -5.85
N GLN A 98 8.74 25.26 -6.79
CA GLN A 98 10.09 25.71 -7.12
C GLN A 98 10.12 26.77 -8.23
N ASN A 99 8.95 27.20 -8.74
CA ASN A 99 8.82 28.15 -9.84
C ASN A 99 9.70 27.76 -11.06
N ARG A 100 9.70 26.46 -11.39
CA ARG A 100 10.48 25.91 -12.50
C ARG A 100 9.83 26.27 -13.84
N SER A 101 10.66 26.54 -14.86
CA SER A 101 10.19 26.93 -16.18
C SER A 101 9.47 25.79 -16.90
N ILE A 102 8.38 26.13 -17.60
CA ILE A 102 7.62 25.23 -18.47
C ILE A 102 7.38 25.94 -19.81
N GLU A 103 7.56 25.25 -20.94
CA GLU A 103 7.45 25.89 -22.27
C GLU A 103 6.00 26.13 -22.69
N ASN A 104 5.08 25.21 -22.37
CA ASN A 104 3.66 25.33 -22.67
C ASN A 104 2.82 24.74 -21.52
N GLU A 105 2.44 25.57 -20.55
CA GLU A 105 1.66 25.15 -19.37
C GLU A 105 0.33 24.47 -19.71
N ASN A 106 -0.26 24.79 -20.86
CA ASN A 106 -1.57 24.25 -21.27
C ASN A 106 -1.46 22.91 -22.02
N ALA A 107 -0.25 22.42 -22.30
CA ALA A 107 -0.07 21.11 -22.92
C ALA A 107 -0.32 20.00 -21.88
N GLU A 108 -1.01 18.94 -22.28
CA GLU A 108 -1.20 17.75 -21.46
C GLU A 108 0.17 17.17 -21.06
N GLY A 109 0.38 16.93 -19.76
CA GLY A 109 1.66 16.46 -19.22
C GLY A 109 2.81 17.46 -19.24
N ALA A 110 2.60 18.75 -19.52
CA ALA A 110 3.67 19.75 -19.61
C ALA A 110 4.61 19.77 -18.41
N TYR A 111 4.05 19.69 -17.20
CA TYR A 111 4.82 19.65 -15.94
C TYR A 111 5.68 18.39 -15.83
N ILE A 112 5.18 17.25 -16.30
CA ILE A 112 5.89 15.97 -16.30
C ILE A 112 7.09 16.05 -17.24
N TYR A 113 6.87 16.51 -18.48
CA TYR A 113 7.95 16.64 -19.47
C TYR A 113 9.02 17.62 -19.00
N ALA A 114 8.62 18.79 -18.50
CA ALA A 114 9.57 19.77 -17.97
C ALA A 114 10.36 19.24 -16.76
N ALA A 115 9.73 18.49 -15.86
CA ALA A 115 10.41 17.87 -14.73
C ALA A 115 11.44 16.82 -15.18
N ARG A 116 11.09 15.98 -16.16
CA ARG A 116 12.02 15.02 -16.79
C ARG A 116 13.20 15.73 -17.43
N ASP A 117 12.93 16.74 -18.26
CA ASP A 117 13.96 17.47 -19.01
C ASP A 117 14.89 18.27 -18.08
N GLN A 118 14.41 18.63 -16.90
CA GLN A 118 15.20 19.23 -15.82
C GLN A 118 15.89 18.19 -14.90
N GLY A 119 15.84 16.90 -15.24
CA GLY A 119 16.56 15.84 -14.54
C GLY A 119 15.96 15.45 -13.19
N LEU A 120 14.70 15.76 -12.91
CA LEU A 120 14.05 15.35 -11.66
C LEU A 120 13.73 13.85 -11.62
N PHE A 121 13.61 13.21 -12.77
CA PHE A 121 13.49 11.76 -12.91
C PHE A 121 13.83 11.29 -14.34
N ASP A 122 14.10 10.01 -14.48
CA ASP A 122 14.23 9.35 -15.77
C ASP A 122 12.92 8.66 -16.18
N ALA A 123 12.56 8.70 -17.47
CA ALA A 123 11.36 8.02 -17.97
C ALA A 123 11.36 6.53 -17.57
N GLY A 124 12.54 5.88 -17.66
CA GLY A 124 12.86 4.50 -17.28
C GLY A 124 12.35 4.03 -15.91
N GLN A 125 12.22 4.95 -14.95
CA GLN A 125 11.84 4.66 -13.56
C GLN A 125 10.33 4.61 -13.35
N PHE A 126 9.57 5.13 -14.31
CA PHE A 126 8.11 5.20 -14.29
C PHE A 126 7.49 4.46 -15.48
N VAL A 127 8.31 3.77 -16.30
CA VAL A 127 7.85 3.13 -17.54
C VAL A 127 6.83 2.04 -17.24
N TYR A 128 5.63 2.29 -17.74
CA TYR A 128 4.76 1.26 -18.28
C TYR A 128 5.03 1.14 -19.76
N ASP A 129 5.26 -0.10 -20.18
CA ASP A 129 4.97 -0.49 -21.54
C ASP A 129 3.78 -1.45 -21.51
N ARG A 130 2.57 -0.91 -21.63
CA ARG A 130 1.35 -1.73 -21.68
C ARG A 130 1.14 -2.32 -23.09
N TRP A 131 1.74 -1.73 -24.14
CA TRP A 131 1.43 -1.99 -25.57
C TRP A 131 2.44 -1.42 -26.62
N GLY A 132 3.45 -0.68 -26.20
CA GLY A 132 4.53 -0.11 -27.00
C GLY A 132 5.73 -1.04 -27.24
N ASP A 133 6.70 -0.49 -27.96
CA ASP A 133 7.97 -1.14 -28.29
C ASP A 133 9.00 -0.76 -27.20
N PRO A 134 9.69 -1.73 -26.56
CA PRO A 134 10.76 -1.45 -25.60
C PRO A 134 11.90 -0.56 -26.15
N GLU A 135 12.05 -0.50 -27.47
CA GLU A 135 13.02 0.35 -28.18
C GLU A 135 12.47 1.76 -28.46
N ASP A 136 11.15 1.97 -28.42
CA ASP A 136 10.51 3.28 -28.62
C ASP A 136 10.33 4.03 -27.29
N ARG A 137 11.45 4.54 -26.79
CA ARG A 137 11.51 5.40 -25.59
C ARG A 137 10.96 6.82 -25.82
N ASP A 138 10.45 7.13 -27.01
CA ASP A 138 10.05 8.48 -27.45
C ASP A 138 8.55 8.63 -27.74
N SER A 139 7.73 7.56 -27.73
CA SER A 139 6.29 7.62 -28.04
C SER A 139 5.41 8.29 -26.96
N THR A 140 5.56 9.60 -26.80
CA THR A 140 4.85 10.57 -25.91
C THR A 140 3.33 10.40 -25.70
N SER A 141 2.62 9.64 -26.53
CA SER A 141 1.16 9.44 -26.45
C SER A 141 0.74 8.31 -25.48
N ILE A 142 1.56 7.26 -25.31
CA ILE A 142 1.25 6.11 -24.45
C ILE A 142 1.61 6.37 -22.97
N TYR A 143 2.43 7.38 -22.70
CA TYR A 143 3.04 7.61 -21.39
C TYR A 143 2.13 8.28 -20.35
N LEU A 144 1.02 8.91 -20.72
CA LEU A 144 0.24 9.76 -19.80
C LEU A 144 -0.70 9.00 -18.84
N TYR A 145 -1.19 7.81 -19.21
CA TYR A 145 -2.22 7.10 -18.43
C TYR A 145 -1.76 6.61 -17.04
N THR A 146 -0.45 6.49 -16.80
CA THR A 146 0.10 5.96 -15.56
C THR A 146 0.61 7.05 -14.63
N TRP A 147 0.54 8.31 -15.07
CA TRP A 147 0.78 9.46 -14.22
C TRP A 147 -0.42 9.82 -13.35
N ASP A 148 -1.60 9.29 -13.68
CA ASP A 148 -2.80 9.32 -12.85
C ASP A 148 -2.80 8.25 -11.74
N ASP A 149 -1.87 7.28 -11.80
CA ASP A 149 -1.69 6.34 -10.71
C ASP A 149 -1.05 7.02 -9.48
N PRO A 150 -1.35 6.50 -8.27
CA PRO A 150 -0.70 6.96 -7.05
C PRO A 150 0.83 6.89 -7.10
N ILE A 151 1.51 7.97 -6.66
CA ILE A 151 2.96 7.93 -6.51
C ILE A 151 3.35 7.11 -5.27
N ARG A 152 4.31 6.21 -5.44
CA ARG A 152 4.85 5.41 -4.32
C ARG A 152 6.01 6.11 -3.63
N LYS A 153 6.29 5.73 -2.38
CA LYS A 153 7.29 6.38 -1.53
C LYS A 153 8.68 6.43 -2.16
N HIS A 154 9.14 5.36 -2.80
CA HIS A 154 10.44 5.34 -3.50
C HIS A 154 10.48 6.29 -4.71
N GLN A 155 9.40 6.36 -5.48
CA GLN A 155 9.24 7.29 -6.61
C GLN A 155 9.24 8.75 -6.12
N LEU A 156 8.50 9.04 -5.04
CA LEU A 156 8.51 10.35 -4.41
C LEU A 156 9.90 10.70 -3.88
N ALA A 157 10.59 9.77 -3.21
CA ALA A 157 11.92 9.98 -2.65
C ALA A 157 12.92 10.36 -3.74
N HIS A 158 12.90 9.61 -4.85
CA HIS A 158 13.74 9.83 -6.02
C HIS A 158 13.64 11.26 -6.56
N ILE A 159 12.41 11.72 -6.82
CA ILE A 159 12.13 13.06 -7.33
C ILE A 159 12.52 14.11 -6.26
N ALA A 160 12.18 13.85 -5.00
CA ALA A 160 12.37 14.79 -3.90
C ALA A 160 13.86 15.08 -3.62
N VAL A 161 14.74 14.07 -3.69
CA VAL A 161 16.18 14.28 -3.46
C VAL A 161 16.84 15.06 -4.59
N ARG A 162 16.42 14.84 -5.85
CA ARG A 162 16.89 15.62 -7.02
C ARG A 162 16.39 17.05 -6.96
N ALA A 163 15.18 17.27 -6.46
CA ALA A 163 14.63 18.60 -6.28
C ALA A 163 15.44 19.46 -5.29
N LEU A 164 16.34 18.88 -4.47
CA LEU A 164 17.26 19.64 -3.62
C LEU A 164 18.41 20.30 -4.42
N GLY A 165 18.66 19.92 -5.67
CA GLY A 165 19.73 20.47 -6.52
C GLY A 165 21.13 20.13 -6.01
N LYS A 166 21.30 18.91 -5.47
CA LYS A 166 22.53 18.37 -4.90
C LYS A 166 22.80 16.96 -5.42
N GLU A 167 22.66 16.78 -6.72
CA GLU A 167 22.66 15.48 -7.38
C GLU A 167 23.97 14.72 -7.14
N GLU A 168 25.09 15.42 -7.01
CA GLU A 168 26.39 14.82 -6.70
C GLU A 168 26.52 14.29 -5.26
N GLU A 169 25.65 14.72 -4.34
CA GLU A 169 25.63 14.25 -2.96
C GLU A 169 24.76 12.99 -2.77
N ILE A 170 23.94 12.62 -3.77
CA ILE A 170 22.98 11.51 -3.69
C ILE A 170 23.73 10.17 -3.69
N GLN A 171 23.56 9.40 -2.62
CA GLN A 171 24.06 8.04 -2.47
C GLN A 171 22.96 6.99 -2.71
N ASP A 172 21.74 7.28 -2.28
CA ASP A 172 20.56 6.44 -2.47
C ASP A 172 19.28 7.23 -2.18
N ASP A 173 18.29 7.14 -3.05
CA ASP A 173 17.09 8.00 -2.99
C ASP A 173 16.32 7.89 -1.66
N ILE A 174 16.09 6.67 -1.15
CA ILE A 174 15.37 6.47 0.12
C ILE A 174 16.23 6.92 1.30
N TYR A 175 17.50 6.51 1.34
CA TYR A 175 18.42 6.91 2.39
C TYR A 175 18.57 8.43 2.48
N ASP A 176 18.79 9.11 1.36
CA ASP A 176 18.99 10.56 1.34
C ASP A 176 17.69 11.30 1.64
N ALA A 177 16.54 10.83 1.15
CA ALA A 177 15.26 11.40 1.53
C ALA A 177 15.01 11.31 3.06
N ILE A 178 15.43 10.22 3.71
CA ILE A 178 15.36 10.08 5.18
C ILE A 178 16.40 10.96 5.87
N ARG A 179 17.65 10.98 5.36
CA ARG A 179 18.76 11.79 5.88
C ARG A 179 18.45 13.28 5.87
N TYR A 180 17.75 13.76 4.85
CA TYR A 180 17.29 15.14 4.76
C TYR A 180 15.99 15.40 5.51
N GLY A 181 15.40 14.35 6.12
CA GLY A 181 14.12 14.44 6.82
C GLY A 181 12.95 14.73 5.88
N LEU A 182 13.05 14.42 4.58
CA LEU A 182 11.94 14.57 3.63
C LEU A 182 10.85 13.52 3.88
N ILE A 183 11.25 12.27 4.10
CA ILE A 183 10.36 11.14 4.36
C ILE A 183 10.73 10.41 5.65
N GLY A 184 9.86 9.50 6.09
CA GLY A 184 10.09 8.64 7.25
C GLY A 184 9.55 7.23 7.06
N ALA A 185 9.61 6.43 8.12
CA ALA A 185 9.02 5.10 8.15
C ALA A 185 7.49 5.14 8.02
N GLY A 186 6.92 4.05 7.49
CA GLY A 186 5.50 3.76 7.53
C GLY A 186 4.99 3.59 8.97
N ALA A 187 3.68 3.43 9.12
CA ALA A 187 3.03 3.34 10.44
C ALA A 187 3.49 2.13 11.29
N ASP A 188 3.99 1.08 10.64
CA ASP A 188 4.58 -0.13 11.23
C ASP A 188 6.06 0.06 11.65
N GLY A 189 6.65 1.22 11.38
CA GLY A 189 8.06 1.52 11.64
C GLY A 189 9.02 0.92 10.61
N LYS A 190 8.54 0.45 9.46
CA LYS A 190 9.36 -0.02 8.34
C LYS A 190 9.49 1.04 7.25
N LEU A 191 10.42 0.85 6.30
CA LEU A 191 10.61 1.80 5.19
C LEU A 191 9.41 1.83 4.23
N ASN A 192 8.81 0.67 3.94
CA ASN A 192 7.72 0.47 2.98
C ASN A 192 7.87 1.29 1.69
N PRO A 193 8.91 1.02 0.87
CA PRO A 193 9.19 1.83 -0.32
C PRO A 193 8.08 1.79 -1.39
N ALA A 194 7.35 0.67 -1.47
CA ALA A 194 6.23 0.49 -2.38
C ALA A 194 4.91 1.12 -1.88
N GLU A 195 4.86 1.68 -0.67
CA GLU A 195 3.65 2.31 -0.13
C GLU A 195 3.21 3.51 -0.98
N LYS A 196 1.91 3.62 -1.26
CA LYS A 196 1.31 4.78 -1.93
C LYS A 196 1.39 6.01 -1.02
N THR A 197 1.62 7.18 -1.62
CA THR A 197 1.78 8.43 -0.88
C THR A 197 0.47 9.19 -0.80
N THR A 198 0.14 9.75 0.36
CA THR A 198 -1.01 10.64 0.52
C THR A 198 -0.71 12.09 0.11
N ARG A 199 -1.76 12.85 -0.21
CA ARG A 199 -1.67 14.29 -0.49
C ARG A 199 -1.00 15.07 0.64
N ALA A 200 -1.27 14.72 1.89
CA ALA A 200 -0.60 15.35 3.04
C ALA A 200 0.91 15.06 3.08
N GLN A 201 1.32 13.82 2.82
CA GLN A 201 2.75 13.46 2.75
C GLN A 201 3.47 14.23 1.65
N ALA A 202 2.88 14.32 0.46
CA ALA A 202 3.42 15.12 -0.64
C ALA A 202 3.54 16.61 -0.28
N ALA A 203 2.51 17.21 0.32
CA ALA A 203 2.53 18.61 0.74
C ALA A 203 3.67 18.90 1.73
N VAL A 204 3.88 18.00 2.71
CA VAL A 204 4.97 18.14 3.67
C VAL A 204 6.34 17.98 3.01
N VAL A 205 6.50 17.01 2.11
CA VAL A 205 7.76 16.80 1.38
C VAL A 205 8.14 18.04 0.58
N ILE A 206 7.20 18.62 -0.17
CA ILE A 206 7.44 19.83 -0.96
C ILE A 206 7.79 21.02 -0.06
N ASP A 207 7.04 21.24 1.03
CA ASP A 207 7.34 22.29 1.99
C ASP A 207 8.76 22.12 2.60
N ARG A 208 9.16 20.89 2.91
CA ARG A 208 10.51 20.58 3.41
C ARG A 208 11.60 20.83 2.37
N ILE A 209 11.38 20.45 1.10
CA ILE A 209 12.31 20.75 -0.01
C ILE A 209 12.58 22.26 -0.08
N LEU A 210 11.53 23.08 -0.07
CA LEU A 210 11.67 24.54 -0.15
C LEU A 210 12.43 25.11 1.05
N ARG A 211 12.16 24.59 2.26
CA ARG A 211 12.78 25.04 3.51
C ARG A 211 14.26 24.61 3.61
N ILE A 212 14.60 23.41 3.15
CA ILE A 212 16.00 22.98 3.02
C ILE A 212 16.75 23.89 2.05
N GLY A 213 16.13 24.27 0.92
CA GLY A 213 16.69 25.28 0.01
C GLY A 213 16.94 26.64 0.66
N GLN A 214 16.28 26.93 1.78
CA GLN A 214 16.46 28.15 2.60
C GLN A 214 17.44 27.95 3.77
N GLY A 215 18.11 26.79 3.85
CA GLY A 215 19.10 26.46 4.87
C GLY A 215 18.53 25.80 6.13
N GLU A 216 17.26 25.41 6.12
CA GLU A 216 16.67 24.68 7.25
C GLU A 216 17.06 23.19 7.26
N SER A 217 17.13 22.61 8.45
CA SER A 217 17.36 21.17 8.66
C SER A 217 16.22 20.56 9.48
N PHE A 218 15.81 19.34 9.13
CA PHE A 218 14.74 18.64 9.82
C PHE A 218 15.27 17.52 10.73
N PRO A 219 14.57 17.21 11.85
CA PRO A 219 14.92 16.07 12.68
C PRO A 219 14.76 14.76 11.90
N VAL A 220 15.66 13.82 12.17
CA VAL A 220 15.69 12.50 11.52
C VAL A 220 15.58 11.41 12.58
N ASP A 221 14.67 10.46 12.37
CA ASP A 221 14.63 9.24 13.17
C ASP A 221 15.86 8.38 12.87
N GLN A 222 16.78 8.33 13.83
CA GLN A 222 18.04 7.60 13.71
C GLN A 222 17.83 6.09 13.50
N LYS A 223 16.73 5.51 14.01
CA LYS A 223 16.41 4.10 13.79
C LYS A 223 16.06 3.86 12.32
N THR A 224 15.20 4.71 11.75
CA THR A 224 14.82 4.66 10.34
C THR A 224 16.03 4.93 9.43
N LEU A 225 16.89 5.89 9.78
CA LEU A 225 18.11 6.19 9.04
C LEU A 225 19.09 5.00 9.02
N ALA A 226 19.30 4.35 10.17
CA ALA A 226 20.15 3.16 10.24
C ALA A 226 19.59 1.98 9.42
N ALA A 227 18.25 1.82 9.39
CA ALA A 227 17.60 0.84 8.53
C ALA A 227 17.82 1.15 7.04
N ALA A 228 17.68 2.41 6.63
CA ALA A 228 17.93 2.84 5.26
C ALA A 228 19.41 2.72 4.87
N GLU A 229 20.35 2.99 5.79
CA GLU A 229 21.78 2.82 5.55
C GLU A 229 22.16 1.36 5.27
N LYS A 230 21.54 0.42 5.99
CA LYS A 230 21.73 -1.01 5.72
C LYS A 230 21.24 -1.39 4.31
N VAL A 231 20.08 -0.88 3.91
CA VAL A 231 19.50 -1.12 2.58
C VAL A 231 20.33 -0.47 1.48
N LYS A 232 20.84 0.75 1.70
CA LYS A 232 21.72 1.46 0.76
C LYS A 232 22.89 0.60 0.29
N LEU A 233 23.49 -0.17 1.19
CA LEU A 233 24.66 -1.02 0.94
C LEU A 233 24.32 -2.39 0.35
N ALA A 234 23.04 -2.75 0.28
CA ALA A 234 22.59 -4.06 -0.20
C ALA A 234 22.32 -4.06 -1.71
N GLN A 235 22.28 -5.26 -2.29
CA GLN A 235 21.57 -5.46 -3.56
C GLN A 235 20.08 -5.17 -3.33
N LYS A 236 19.41 -4.49 -4.26
CA LYS A 236 18.03 -4.03 -4.08
C LYS A 236 17.06 -4.65 -5.07
N ASP A 237 15.84 -4.83 -4.61
CA ASP A 237 14.71 -5.14 -5.48
C ASP A 237 14.20 -3.89 -6.21
N PRO A 238 13.24 -4.02 -7.15
CA PRO A 238 12.77 -2.88 -7.93
C PRO A 238 12.13 -1.74 -7.12
N TRP A 239 11.65 -2.00 -5.90
CA TRP A 239 11.12 -0.94 -5.03
C TRP A 239 12.18 -0.37 -4.09
N GLY A 240 13.41 -0.89 -4.10
CA GLY A 240 14.51 -0.42 -3.26
C GLY A 240 14.64 -1.15 -1.92
N ARG A 241 14.06 -2.35 -1.75
CA ARG A 241 14.23 -3.17 -0.54
C ARG A 241 15.47 -4.06 -0.63
N ALA A 242 16.08 -4.40 0.50
CA ALA A 242 17.31 -5.20 0.54
C ALA A 242 17.05 -6.68 0.18
N ILE A 243 17.84 -7.17 -0.78
CA ILE A 243 17.91 -8.56 -1.19
C ILE A 243 18.92 -9.31 -0.33
N ARG A 244 18.49 -10.44 0.21
CA ARG A 244 19.31 -11.41 0.93
C ARG A 244 20.09 -12.29 -0.04
N THR A 245 21.40 -12.39 0.16
CA THR A 245 22.32 -13.20 -0.67
C THR A 245 22.89 -14.42 0.07
N THR A 246 22.59 -14.57 1.37
CA THR A 246 23.05 -15.69 2.21
C THR A 246 21.89 -16.33 2.96
N ASN A 247 22.06 -17.54 3.51
CA ASN A 247 20.98 -18.28 4.18
C ASN A 247 19.71 -18.42 3.30
N LEU A 248 19.91 -18.76 2.03
CA LEU A 248 18.85 -18.82 1.03
C LEU A 248 17.93 -20.05 1.24
N PRO A 249 16.64 -19.96 0.88
CA PRO A 249 15.74 -21.12 0.89
C PRO A 249 16.18 -22.14 -0.16
N LYS A 250 15.70 -23.38 -0.05
CA LYS A 250 16.15 -24.48 -0.93
C LYS A 250 15.79 -24.23 -2.40
N ASN A 251 14.65 -23.58 -2.63
CA ASN A 251 14.07 -23.26 -3.92
C ASN A 251 14.31 -21.79 -4.33
N TYR A 252 15.39 -21.16 -3.86
CA TYR A 252 15.65 -19.74 -4.12
C TYR A 252 15.71 -19.36 -5.61
N GLN A 253 16.06 -20.33 -6.48
CA GLN A 253 16.16 -20.14 -7.93
C GLN A 253 14.80 -19.87 -8.60
N ASP A 254 13.69 -20.22 -7.95
CA ASP A 254 12.34 -19.99 -8.48
C ASP A 254 11.88 -18.53 -8.27
N PHE A 255 12.62 -17.76 -7.46
CA PHE A 255 12.25 -16.38 -7.10
C PHE A 255 13.21 -15.37 -7.74
N PRO A 256 12.71 -14.20 -8.15
CA PRO A 256 13.55 -13.15 -8.72
C PRO A 256 14.58 -12.63 -7.72
N TYR A 257 14.20 -12.64 -6.45
CA TYR A 257 15.04 -12.28 -5.32
C TYR A 257 14.43 -12.80 -4.03
N ILE A 258 15.25 -12.83 -3.00
CA ILE A 258 14.88 -13.26 -1.65
C ILE A 258 15.03 -12.05 -0.75
N GLN A 259 13.94 -11.60 -0.13
CA GLN A 259 13.96 -10.45 0.76
C GLN A 259 14.65 -10.78 2.07
N GLU A 260 15.37 -9.80 2.62
CA GLU A 260 16.05 -9.97 3.91
C GLU A 260 15.07 -10.11 5.09
N GLU A 261 13.90 -9.47 5.01
CA GLU A 261 12.91 -9.47 6.09
C GLU A 261 12.16 -10.80 6.25
N TRP A 262 12.12 -11.64 5.21
CA TRP A 262 11.29 -12.85 5.21
C TRP A 262 12.06 -14.13 5.57
N PRO A 263 11.47 -15.01 6.39
CA PRO A 263 12.06 -16.29 6.74
C PRO A 263 11.99 -17.27 5.55
N ASN A 264 12.80 -18.32 5.59
CA ASN A 264 12.84 -19.32 4.51
C ASN A 264 11.50 -20.01 4.30
N GLU A 265 10.67 -20.14 5.33
CA GLU A 265 9.32 -20.72 5.25
C GLU A 265 8.40 -19.97 4.28
N MET A 266 8.57 -18.65 4.15
CA MET A 266 7.81 -17.85 3.20
C MET A 266 8.08 -18.31 1.75
N TYR A 267 9.31 -18.75 1.46
CA TYR A 267 9.73 -19.21 0.14
C TYR A 267 9.54 -20.71 -0.06
N ASN A 268 9.71 -21.51 1.00
CA ASN A 268 9.60 -22.97 0.94
C ASN A 268 8.16 -23.48 0.81
N LEU A 269 7.14 -22.63 0.97
CA LEU A 269 5.74 -23.01 0.75
C LEU A 269 5.55 -23.46 -0.71
N ASN A 270 4.88 -24.61 -0.88
CA ASN A 270 4.70 -25.21 -2.20
C ASN A 270 3.97 -24.23 -3.13
N HIS A 271 4.50 -24.06 -4.34
CA HIS A 271 3.87 -23.32 -5.43
C HIS A 271 3.58 -24.23 -6.64
N GLU A 272 3.91 -25.53 -6.55
CA GLU A 272 3.56 -26.57 -7.53
C GLU A 272 2.14 -27.13 -7.31
N PHE A 273 1.09 -26.30 -7.37
CA PHE A 273 -0.22 -26.88 -7.68
C PHE A 273 -0.10 -27.50 -9.10
N LYS A 274 -0.66 -28.68 -9.35
CA LYS A 274 -0.46 -29.38 -10.63
C LYS A 274 -1.77 -29.37 -11.39
N THR A 275 -2.03 -28.28 -12.11
CA THR A 275 -3.02 -28.26 -13.18
C THR A 275 -2.34 -28.19 -14.55
N ILE A 276 -3.12 -28.47 -15.60
CA ILE A 276 -2.66 -29.00 -16.90
C ILE A 276 -2.03 -27.94 -17.83
N HIS A 277 -2.09 -26.64 -17.49
CA HIS A 277 -1.73 -25.58 -18.44
C HIS A 277 -1.00 -24.40 -17.76
N SER A 278 0.29 -24.29 -18.06
CA SER A 278 1.29 -23.28 -17.64
C SER A 278 1.84 -23.40 -16.21
N LYS A 279 3.11 -23.80 -16.10
CA LYS A 279 3.91 -23.65 -14.87
C LYS A 279 4.77 -22.41 -15.03
N ILE A 280 4.37 -21.30 -14.40
CA ILE A 280 5.14 -20.06 -14.38
C ILE A 280 5.69 -19.88 -12.96
N THR A 281 7.02 -19.90 -12.84
CA THR A 281 7.72 -19.64 -11.56
C THR A 281 7.59 -18.17 -11.16
N PRO A 282 7.75 -17.82 -9.88
CA PRO A 282 7.77 -16.42 -9.45
C PRO A 282 8.75 -15.52 -10.23
N VAL A 283 9.96 -16.02 -10.54
CA VAL A 283 10.93 -15.26 -11.34
C VAL A 283 10.41 -14.97 -12.75
N GLN A 284 9.75 -15.93 -13.40
CA GLN A 284 9.13 -15.74 -14.71
C GLN A 284 7.92 -14.81 -14.63
N PHE A 285 7.19 -14.82 -13.50
CA PHE A 285 6.05 -13.93 -13.26
C PHE A 285 6.47 -12.47 -13.12
N THR A 286 7.58 -12.19 -12.44
CA THR A 286 8.06 -10.82 -12.28
C THR A 286 8.78 -10.26 -13.51
N ASP A 287 9.06 -11.09 -14.52
CA ASP A 287 9.71 -10.70 -15.78
C ASP A 287 8.94 -11.19 -17.01
N LEU A 288 7.64 -10.91 -17.03
CA LEU A 288 6.73 -11.28 -18.14
C LEU A 288 7.02 -10.54 -19.44
N ARG A 289 7.98 -9.60 -19.46
CA ARG A 289 8.49 -8.98 -20.69
C ARG A 289 8.97 -10.02 -21.71
N SER A 290 9.53 -11.13 -21.21
CA SER A 290 9.96 -12.26 -22.06
C SER A 290 8.80 -13.14 -22.57
N TRP A 291 7.58 -12.94 -22.05
CA TRP A 291 6.35 -13.66 -22.38
C TRP A 291 5.31 -12.77 -23.08
N ALA A 292 5.69 -11.56 -23.48
CA ALA A 292 4.83 -10.62 -24.19
C ALA A 292 4.47 -11.16 -25.59
N SER A 293 3.47 -12.04 -25.65
CA SER A 293 2.65 -12.23 -26.83
C SER A 293 1.44 -11.29 -26.75
N SER A 294 0.73 -11.09 -27.86
CA SER A 294 -0.47 -10.24 -27.96
C SER A 294 -1.59 -10.53 -26.95
N ASP A 295 -1.49 -11.63 -26.18
CA ASP A 295 -2.50 -12.10 -25.24
C ASP A 295 -2.08 -11.98 -23.75
N VAL A 296 -0.83 -11.57 -23.46
CA VAL A 296 -0.30 -11.47 -22.08
C VAL A 296 -0.06 -10.00 -21.73
N LEU A 297 -0.83 -9.49 -20.77
CA LEU A 297 -0.55 -8.19 -20.15
C LEU A 297 0.82 -8.24 -19.47
N VAL A 298 1.73 -7.34 -19.85
CA VAL A 298 3.01 -7.16 -19.16
C VAL A 298 2.73 -6.40 -17.86
N TYR A 299 2.86 -7.10 -16.73
CA TYR A 299 2.71 -6.50 -15.40
C TYR A 299 4.01 -5.87 -14.93
N ASN A 300 3.92 -4.65 -14.41
CA ASN A 300 5.07 -3.98 -13.83
C ASN A 300 5.09 -4.09 -12.30
N THR A 301 6.09 -3.48 -11.68
CA THR A 301 6.30 -3.48 -10.24
C THR A 301 5.17 -2.79 -9.46
N ASP A 302 4.45 -1.86 -10.06
CA ASP A 302 3.32 -1.20 -9.39
C ASP A 302 2.08 -2.08 -9.40
N ASP A 303 1.78 -2.75 -10.51
CA ASP A 303 0.67 -3.71 -10.57
C ASP A 303 0.88 -4.84 -9.56
N VAL A 304 2.12 -5.35 -9.47
CA VAL A 304 2.47 -6.42 -8.53
C VAL A 304 2.31 -5.95 -7.08
N ALA A 305 2.70 -4.71 -6.78
CA ALA A 305 2.50 -4.11 -5.47
C ALA A 305 1.01 -3.87 -5.16
N ASP A 306 0.20 -3.50 -6.16
CA ASP A 306 -1.25 -3.34 -5.99
C ASP A 306 -1.93 -4.68 -5.72
N ARG A 307 -1.57 -5.75 -6.43
CA ARG A 307 -2.11 -7.10 -6.14
C ARG A 307 -1.69 -7.59 -4.76
N ALA A 308 -0.48 -7.28 -4.31
CA ALA A 308 -0.06 -7.54 -2.93
C ALA A 308 -0.93 -6.76 -1.94
N GLU A 309 -1.19 -5.48 -2.19
CA GLU A 309 -2.07 -4.65 -1.37
C GLU A 309 -3.50 -5.21 -1.31
N ASP A 310 -4.08 -5.59 -2.45
CA ASP A 310 -5.42 -6.18 -2.55
C ASP A 310 -5.52 -7.46 -1.68
N ALA A 311 -4.53 -8.35 -1.81
CA ALA A 311 -4.44 -9.59 -1.03
C ALA A 311 -4.29 -9.32 0.48
N GLU A 312 -3.44 -8.35 0.84
CA GLU A 312 -3.25 -7.93 2.23
C GLU A 312 -4.53 -7.36 2.82
N GLN A 313 -5.22 -6.47 2.11
CA GLN A 313 -6.48 -5.88 2.54
C GLN A 313 -7.55 -6.96 2.75
N TYR A 314 -7.66 -7.91 1.82
CA TYR A 314 -8.58 -9.03 1.92
C TYR A 314 -8.32 -9.87 3.15
N VAL A 315 -7.09 -10.37 3.32
CA VAL A 315 -6.72 -11.17 4.48
C VAL A 315 -6.94 -10.39 5.78
N ASN A 316 -6.60 -9.10 5.82
CA ASN A 316 -6.86 -8.23 6.97
C ASN A 316 -8.36 -8.16 7.33
N GLN A 317 -9.28 -8.10 6.36
CA GLN A 317 -10.73 -8.15 6.65
C GLN A 317 -11.14 -9.48 7.28
N LEU A 318 -10.53 -10.59 6.85
CA LEU A 318 -10.88 -11.93 7.31
C LEU A 318 -10.35 -12.24 8.72
N ILE A 319 -9.19 -11.68 9.09
CA ILE A 319 -8.52 -11.95 10.37
C ILE A 319 -8.77 -10.89 11.45
N ASN A 320 -9.44 -9.79 11.12
CA ASN A 320 -9.85 -8.74 12.07
C ASN A 320 -11.38 -8.67 12.18
N VAL A 321 -11.95 -9.63 12.90
CA VAL A 321 -13.39 -9.79 13.05
C VAL A 321 -13.81 -9.49 14.47
N ASP A 322 -14.80 -8.61 14.62
CA ASP A 322 -15.58 -8.45 15.84
C ASP A 322 -17.05 -8.66 15.48
N TYR A 323 -17.65 -9.76 15.94
CA TYR A 323 -19.02 -10.13 15.56
C TYR A 323 -20.06 -9.03 15.81
N THR A 324 -19.79 -8.10 16.74
CA THR A 324 -20.68 -6.98 17.05
C THR A 324 -20.65 -5.87 15.99
N LYS A 325 -19.58 -5.83 15.18
CA LYS A 325 -19.32 -4.84 14.13
C LYS A 325 -19.51 -5.40 12.72
N LEU A 326 -19.92 -6.65 12.58
CA LEU A 326 -20.20 -7.25 11.27
C LEU A 326 -21.54 -6.71 10.71
N ASP A 327 -21.43 -5.86 9.69
CA ASP A 327 -22.52 -5.18 9.01
C ASP A 327 -22.31 -5.15 7.48
N GLN A 328 -23.15 -4.39 6.77
CA GLN A 328 -23.05 -4.24 5.32
C GLN A 328 -21.73 -3.60 4.88
N ALA A 329 -21.23 -2.60 5.63
CA ALA A 329 -19.98 -1.92 5.29
C ALA A 329 -18.77 -2.85 5.39
N TRP A 330 -18.77 -3.81 6.33
CA TRP A 330 -17.75 -4.86 6.37
C TRP A 330 -17.84 -5.78 5.14
N MET A 331 -19.04 -6.18 4.72
CA MET A 331 -19.23 -7.04 3.53
C MET A 331 -18.82 -6.32 2.25
N ASP A 332 -19.15 -5.03 2.11
CA ASP A 332 -18.84 -4.23 0.92
C ASP A 332 -17.33 -4.11 0.68
N LYS A 333 -16.53 -4.06 1.75
CA LYS A 333 -15.05 -4.07 1.65
C LYS A 333 -14.52 -5.36 1.02
N ILE A 334 -15.09 -6.52 1.38
CA ILE A 334 -14.69 -7.79 0.78
C ILE A 334 -15.17 -7.85 -0.67
N LYS A 335 -16.41 -7.42 -0.94
CA LYS A 335 -16.99 -7.41 -2.29
C LYS A 335 -16.20 -6.53 -3.25
N ALA A 336 -15.71 -5.38 -2.80
CA ALA A 336 -14.87 -4.49 -3.61
C ALA A 336 -13.59 -5.18 -4.12
N LEU A 337 -13.02 -6.10 -3.34
CA LEU A 337 -11.80 -6.83 -3.68
C LEU A 337 -12.08 -8.06 -4.55
N THR A 338 -13.23 -8.72 -4.37
CA THR A 338 -13.60 -9.93 -5.13
C THR A 338 -14.39 -9.63 -6.42
N ASN A 339 -14.99 -8.45 -6.53
CA ASN A 339 -15.83 -8.06 -7.66
C ASN A 339 -15.61 -6.59 -8.08
N PRO A 340 -14.36 -6.19 -8.38
CA PRO A 340 -14.05 -4.80 -8.73
C PRO A 340 -14.79 -4.32 -10.00
N GLU A 341 -15.15 -5.23 -10.89
CA GLU A 341 -15.90 -4.92 -12.12
C GLU A 341 -17.42 -4.80 -11.91
N GLY A 342 -17.92 -5.07 -10.71
CA GLY A 342 -19.35 -4.95 -10.40
C GLY A 342 -20.23 -5.96 -11.13
N LEU A 343 -19.75 -7.20 -11.34
CA LEU A 343 -20.57 -8.23 -11.97
C LEU A 343 -21.72 -8.68 -11.07
N ASP A 344 -22.95 -8.51 -11.54
CA ASP A 344 -24.18 -8.84 -10.81
C ASP A 344 -24.22 -10.27 -10.24
N TRP A 345 -23.71 -11.26 -10.99
CA TRP A 345 -23.76 -12.66 -10.56
C TRP A 345 -22.76 -12.96 -9.44
N VAL A 346 -21.57 -12.37 -9.49
CA VAL A 346 -20.56 -12.45 -8.42
C VAL A 346 -21.12 -11.75 -7.19
N ASP A 347 -21.74 -10.58 -7.37
CA ASP A 347 -22.33 -9.79 -6.30
C ASP A 347 -23.36 -10.60 -5.51
N ARG A 348 -24.33 -11.21 -6.20
CA ARG A 348 -25.37 -12.06 -5.57
C ARG A 348 -24.78 -13.26 -4.84
N GLN A 349 -23.73 -13.88 -5.40
CA GLN A 349 -23.08 -15.03 -4.79
C GLN A 349 -22.34 -14.63 -3.51
N MET A 350 -21.54 -13.57 -3.56
CA MET A 350 -20.81 -13.04 -2.42
C MET A 350 -21.76 -12.57 -1.32
N ASP A 351 -22.84 -11.88 -1.69
CA ASP A 351 -23.89 -11.48 -0.75
C ASP A 351 -24.43 -12.65 0.06
N LYS A 352 -24.72 -13.77 -0.61
CA LYS A 352 -25.21 -14.98 0.04
C LYS A 352 -24.15 -15.54 1.01
N MET A 353 -22.93 -15.77 0.53
CA MET A 353 -21.85 -16.38 1.32
C MET A 353 -21.48 -15.52 2.54
N LEU A 354 -21.37 -14.21 2.37
CA LEU A 354 -21.04 -13.27 3.44
C LEU A 354 -22.17 -13.17 4.47
N LYS A 355 -23.44 -13.10 4.06
CA LYS A 355 -24.59 -13.10 4.99
C LYS A 355 -24.63 -14.38 5.83
N GLU A 356 -24.37 -15.53 5.23
CA GLU A 356 -24.27 -16.80 5.93
C GLU A 356 -23.12 -16.81 6.96
N TYR A 357 -21.95 -16.30 6.60
CA TYR A 357 -20.84 -16.15 7.53
C TYR A 357 -21.15 -15.17 8.67
N VAL A 358 -21.69 -13.98 8.37
CA VAL A 358 -22.03 -12.97 9.40
C VAL A 358 -23.00 -13.54 10.42
N ALA A 359 -24.04 -14.26 9.97
CA ALA A 359 -24.98 -14.94 10.87
C ALA A 359 -24.29 -15.99 11.74
N SER A 360 -23.40 -16.80 11.15
CA SER A 360 -22.61 -17.80 11.87
C SER A 360 -21.64 -17.18 12.87
N ALA A 361 -20.90 -16.14 12.48
CA ALA A 361 -19.93 -15.44 13.32
C ALA A 361 -20.61 -14.79 14.54
N LYS A 362 -21.79 -14.17 14.33
CA LYS A 362 -22.64 -13.63 15.41
C LYS A 362 -23.12 -14.72 16.37
N LYS A 363 -23.66 -15.82 15.84
CA LYS A 363 -24.06 -16.98 16.65
C LYS A 363 -22.90 -17.53 17.47
N ASN A 364 -21.70 -17.55 16.90
CA ASN A 364 -20.52 -18.10 17.53
C ASN A 364 -19.69 -17.09 18.33
N LYS A 365 -20.14 -15.83 18.42
CA LYS A 365 -19.44 -14.73 19.11
C LYS A 365 -17.96 -14.61 18.70
N VAL A 366 -17.70 -14.69 17.40
CA VAL A 366 -16.34 -14.68 16.85
C VAL A 366 -15.66 -13.34 17.12
N GLN A 367 -14.47 -13.40 17.71
CA GLN A 367 -13.55 -12.28 17.79
C GLN A 367 -12.14 -12.74 17.46
N VAL A 368 -11.56 -12.11 16.44
CA VAL A 368 -10.19 -12.36 15.96
C VAL A 368 -9.55 -11.01 15.68
N ARG A 369 -8.26 -10.92 16.00
CA ARG A 369 -7.42 -9.79 15.62
C ARG A 369 -6.13 -10.31 15.04
N GLY A 370 -5.58 -9.58 14.09
CA GLY A 370 -4.39 -9.99 13.36
C GLY A 370 -3.79 -8.87 12.52
N SER A 371 -2.70 -9.22 11.85
CA SER A 371 -2.02 -8.35 10.89
C SER A 371 -1.57 -9.21 9.72
N ALA A 372 -1.81 -8.74 8.50
CA ALA A 372 -1.31 -9.37 7.29
C ALA A 372 -0.25 -8.49 6.62
N THR A 373 0.63 -9.14 5.86
CA THR A 373 1.59 -8.51 4.96
C THR A 373 1.75 -9.41 3.75
N ALA A 374 1.49 -8.86 2.56
CA ALA A 374 1.70 -9.58 1.31
C ALA A 374 3.13 -9.35 0.78
N GLU A 375 3.73 -10.39 0.18
CA GLU A 375 5.06 -10.26 -0.42
C GLU A 375 4.94 -10.17 -1.96
N PRO A 376 5.15 -8.97 -2.55
CA PRO A 376 4.94 -8.76 -3.98
C PRO A 376 5.91 -9.57 -4.86
N SER A 377 7.07 -10.02 -4.35
CA SER A 377 8.00 -10.87 -5.11
C SER A 377 7.64 -12.34 -5.19
N ILE A 378 6.60 -12.77 -4.48
CA ILE A 378 6.16 -14.16 -4.46
C ILE A 378 4.76 -14.24 -5.05
N MET A 379 4.71 -14.09 -6.38
CA MET A 379 3.52 -14.24 -7.19
C MET A 379 3.74 -15.30 -8.26
N PHE A 380 2.78 -16.20 -8.50
CA PHE A 380 2.94 -17.29 -9.47
C PHE A 380 1.60 -17.69 -10.11
N VAL A 381 1.65 -18.38 -11.25
CA VAL A 381 0.44 -18.86 -11.96
C VAL A 381 0.31 -20.37 -11.86
N ASN A 382 -0.92 -20.81 -11.60
CA ASN A 382 -1.30 -22.20 -11.53
C ASN A 382 -2.79 -22.45 -11.80
N GLY A 383 -3.24 -22.18 -13.03
CA GLY A 383 -4.67 -22.04 -13.34
C GLY A 383 -5.24 -20.70 -12.85
N GLU A 384 -4.94 -20.33 -11.60
CA GLU A 384 -5.19 -19.01 -11.02
C GLU A 384 -3.86 -18.28 -10.76
N THR A 385 -3.92 -16.97 -10.51
CA THR A 385 -2.75 -16.23 -10.05
C THR A 385 -2.74 -16.21 -8.54
N PHE A 386 -1.59 -16.48 -7.91
CA PHE A 386 -1.48 -16.53 -6.46
C PHE A 386 -0.51 -15.48 -5.95
N VAL A 387 -0.90 -14.78 -4.88
CA VAL A 387 -0.06 -13.88 -4.10
C VAL A 387 0.21 -14.49 -2.74
N ARG A 388 1.47 -14.49 -2.30
CA ARG A 388 1.79 -15.00 -0.97
C ARG A 388 1.62 -13.96 0.11
N VAL A 389 0.94 -14.35 1.18
CA VAL A 389 0.64 -13.50 2.33
C VAL A 389 1.15 -14.17 3.60
N HIS A 390 1.91 -13.41 4.38
CA HIS A 390 2.18 -13.70 5.78
C HIS A 390 1.12 -13.01 6.63
N PHE A 391 0.58 -13.71 7.62
CA PHE A 391 -0.27 -13.04 8.60
C PHE A 391 -0.17 -13.68 9.97
N THR A 392 -0.48 -12.88 10.99
CA THR A 392 -0.67 -13.39 12.35
C THR A 392 -2.10 -13.20 12.78
N PHE A 393 -2.61 -14.10 13.61
CA PHE A 393 -3.94 -13.93 14.20
C PHE A 393 -4.00 -14.46 15.63
N LYS A 394 -4.92 -13.88 16.41
CA LYS A 394 -5.28 -14.32 17.76
C LYS A 394 -6.80 -14.30 17.90
N ALA A 395 -7.40 -15.49 17.98
CA ALA A 395 -8.83 -15.64 18.25
C ALA A 395 -9.10 -15.51 19.76
N THR A 396 -9.82 -14.48 20.18
CA THR A 396 -10.10 -14.19 21.60
C THR A 396 -11.45 -14.74 22.06
N SER A 397 -12.41 -14.86 21.15
CA SER A 397 -13.74 -15.42 21.41
C SER A 397 -14.24 -16.24 20.23
N PHE A 398 -14.82 -17.39 20.53
CA PHE A 398 -15.61 -18.24 19.62
C PHE A 398 -16.28 -19.36 20.43
N THR A 399 -17.37 -19.93 19.92
CA THR A 399 -17.96 -21.18 20.44
C THR A 399 -17.66 -22.39 19.57
N ASP A 400 -17.57 -22.22 18.25
CA ASP A 400 -17.15 -23.26 17.31
C ASP A 400 -15.89 -22.81 16.56
N ARG A 401 -14.81 -23.56 16.72
CA ARG A 401 -13.52 -23.26 16.09
C ARG A 401 -13.55 -23.37 14.56
N LYS A 402 -14.50 -24.13 14.00
CA LYS A 402 -14.66 -24.31 12.55
C LYS A 402 -15.44 -23.16 11.89
N LYS A 403 -15.85 -22.15 12.67
CA LYS A 403 -16.70 -21.02 12.23
C LYS A 403 -16.04 -19.67 12.44
N ILE A 404 -14.72 -19.65 12.69
CA ILE A 404 -13.97 -18.42 13.00
C ILE A 404 -13.83 -17.54 11.76
N PHE A 405 -13.42 -18.11 10.63
CA PHE A 405 -13.06 -17.34 9.43
C PHE A 405 -14.12 -17.46 8.32
N PHE A 406 -14.23 -16.40 7.52
CA PHE A 406 -14.88 -16.49 6.22
C PHE A 406 -13.93 -17.20 5.25
N ASP A 407 -14.00 -18.53 5.29
CA ASP A 407 -13.15 -19.44 4.51
C ASP A 407 -14.00 -20.64 4.11
N GLN A 408 -15.10 -20.37 3.39
CA GLN A 408 -16.15 -21.34 3.12
C GLN A 408 -15.91 -22.04 1.78
N MET A 409 -15.34 -23.23 1.84
CA MET A 409 -15.15 -24.10 0.69
C MET A 409 -16.46 -24.80 0.27
N PRO A 410 -16.74 -24.97 -1.03
CA PRO A 410 -17.81 -25.86 -1.47
C PRO A 410 -17.48 -27.32 -1.13
N SER A 411 -18.51 -28.16 -0.99
CA SER A 411 -18.46 -29.54 -0.45
C SER A 411 -17.59 -30.57 -1.20
N PHE A 412 -16.82 -30.16 -2.20
CA PHE A 412 -16.14 -31.05 -3.16
C PHE A 412 -14.59 -31.01 -3.14
N TYR A 413 -13.98 -30.14 -2.33
CA TYR A 413 -12.50 -30.00 -2.23
C TYR A 413 -11.94 -30.48 -0.87
N THR A 414 -10.61 -30.43 -0.67
CA THR A 414 -9.85 -31.15 0.38
C THR A 414 -9.59 -30.39 1.70
N HIS A 415 -10.28 -29.29 2.01
CA HIS A 415 -10.04 -28.49 3.25
C HIS A 415 -10.40 -29.17 4.56
N LYS A 416 -10.99 -30.37 4.52
CA LYS A 416 -11.20 -31.20 5.71
C LYS A 416 -9.90 -31.34 6.53
N ASN A 417 -8.74 -31.30 5.85
CA ASN A 417 -7.43 -31.45 6.47
C ASN A 417 -7.00 -30.28 7.38
N PHE A 418 -7.37 -29.02 7.15
CA PHE A 418 -6.89 -27.90 8.00
C PHE A 418 -7.50 -27.94 9.41
N TYR A 419 -8.82 -27.85 9.52
CA TYR A 419 -9.51 -27.85 10.83
C TYR A 419 -9.41 -29.20 11.57
N ASP A 420 -8.97 -30.26 10.87
CA ASP A 420 -8.68 -31.55 11.46
C ASP A 420 -7.19 -31.67 11.89
N SER A 421 -6.26 -30.93 11.28
CA SER A 421 -4.83 -30.91 11.65
C SER A 421 -4.43 -29.80 12.62
N VAL A 422 -5.13 -28.67 12.63
CA VAL A 422 -4.84 -27.52 13.48
C VAL A 422 -5.99 -27.24 14.44
N VAL A 423 -5.68 -27.27 15.74
CA VAL A 423 -6.65 -26.94 16.80
C VAL A 423 -6.43 -25.50 17.27
N ILE A 424 -7.24 -24.59 16.73
CA ILE A 424 -7.19 -23.18 17.15
C ILE A 424 -7.68 -23.04 18.59
N LYS A 425 -6.80 -22.53 19.45
CA LYS A 425 -7.03 -22.23 20.87
C LYS A 425 -7.36 -20.76 21.08
N LYS A 426 -8.20 -20.47 22.08
CA LYS A 426 -8.46 -19.09 22.49
C LYS A 426 -7.20 -18.45 23.05
N ASN A 427 -7.01 -17.17 22.71
CA ASN A 427 -5.94 -16.31 23.19
C ASN A 427 -4.51 -16.74 22.85
N VAL A 428 -4.35 -17.71 21.94
CA VAL A 428 -3.07 -18.11 21.39
C VAL A 428 -2.85 -17.38 20.07
N GLU A 429 -1.63 -16.92 19.86
CA GLU A 429 -1.21 -16.25 18.62
C GLU A 429 -0.69 -17.30 17.63
N TYR A 430 -1.12 -17.18 16.39
CA TYR A 430 -0.70 -18.04 15.30
C TYR A 430 0.00 -17.20 14.24
N GLU A 431 1.03 -17.77 13.64
CA GLU A 431 1.71 -17.28 12.45
C GLU A 431 1.32 -18.16 11.26
N VAL A 432 1.02 -17.52 10.14
CA VAL A 432 0.54 -18.18 8.93
C VAL A 432 1.25 -17.66 7.69
N TYR A 433 1.58 -18.59 6.79
CA TYR A 433 2.00 -18.31 5.42
C TYR A 433 0.98 -18.98 4.50
N ALA A 434 0.33 -18.20 3.64
CA ALA A 434 -0.73 -18.67 2.75
C ALA A 434 -0.59 -18.10 1.34
N ASN A 435 -1.19 -18.77 0.36
CA ASN A 435 -1.33 -18.26 -1.01
C ASN A 435 -2.77 -17.79 -1.21
N ILE A 436 -2.96 -16.57 -1.70
CA ILE A 436 -4.29 -15.99 -1.98
C ILE A 436 -4.49 -15.93 -3.49
N ALA A 437 -5.57 -16.54 -3.96
CA ALA A 437 -5.88 -16.66 -5.38
C ALA A 437 -6.55 -15.39 -5.94
N PHE A 438 -6.24 -15.10 -7.20
CA PHE A 438 -6.84 -14.09 -8.05
C PHE A 438 -7.44 -14.75 -9.29
N VAL A 439 -8.56 -14.19 -9.75
CA VAL A 439 -9.29 -14.70 -10.91
C VAL A 439 -8.46 -14.48 -12.19
N ASN A 440 -8.25 -15.55 -12.95
CA ASN A 440 -7.78 -15.47 -14.35
C ASN A 440 -8.97 -15.73 -15.28
N ARG A 441 -9.48 -14.72 -16.00
CA ARG A 441 -10.71 -14.87 -16.81
C ARG A 441 -10.49 -15.27 -18.27
N SER A 442 -9.29 -15.12 -18.79
CA SER A 442 -9.04 -15.51 -20.18
C SER A 442 -8.84 -17.01 -20.29
N TYR A 443 -9.79 -17.69 -20.95
CA TYR A 443 -9.64 -19.06 -21.47
C TYR A 443 -8.42 -19.24 -22.42
N GLY A 444 -7.70 -18.15 -22.73
CA GLY A 444 -6.46 -18.08 -23.50
C GLY A 444 -5.27 -17.40 -22.80
N GLY A 445 -5.26 -17.23 -21.46
CA GLY A 445 -4.00 -16.94 -20.74
C GLY A 445 -3.68 -15.49 -20.36
N GLY A 446 -4.64 -14.57 -20.39
CA GLY A 446 -4.49 -13.26 -19.75
C GLY A 446 -4.41 -13.40 -18.22
N MET A 447 -3.19 -13.42 -17.69
CA MET A 447 -2.89 -13.41 -16.24
C MET A 447 -3.43 -12.12 -15.61
N LEU A 448 -3.92 -12.13 -14.35
CA LEU A 448 -4.32 -10.93 -13.58
C LEU A 448 -5.25 -9.93 -14.29
N SER A 449 -6.02 -10.36 -15.29
CA SER A 449 -6.74 -9.46 -16.21
C SER A 449 -7.79 -8.58 -15.55
N THR A 450 -8.23 -8.92 -14.33
CA THR A 450 -9.33 -8.24 -13.62
C THR A 450 -8.90 -7.62 -12.28
N GLY A 451 -7.70 -7.95 -11.78
CA GLY A 451 -7.26 -7.58 -10.42
C GLY A 451 -8.14 -8.15 -9.28
N ALA A 452 -9.11 -9.02 -9.58
CA ALA A 452 -10.07 -9.51 -8.61
C ALA A 452 -9.52 -10.71 -7.82
N ILE A 453 -9.64 -10.66 -6.50
CA ILE A 453 -9.44 -11.84 -5.65
C ILE A 453 -10.50 -12.87 -5.99
N ASP A 454 -10.10 -14.14 -6.09
CA ASP A 454 -11.07 -15.19 -6.37
C ASP A 454 -12.13 -15.23 -5.26
N GLN A 455 -13.42 -15.28 -5.63
CA GLN A 455 -14.51 -15.43 -4.66
C GLN A 455 -14.40 -16.72 -3.80
N PHE A 456 -13.58 -17.68 -4.25
CA PHE A 456 -13.21 -18.91 -3.58
C PHE A 456 -11.75 -18.91 -3.12
N ALA A 457 -11.08 -17.74 -3.05
CA ALA A 457 -9.75 -17.65 -2.47
C ALA A 457 -9.79 -18.09 -1.00
N PHE A 458 -9.06 -19.16 -0.70
CA PHE A 458 -9.07 -19.74 0.63
C PHE A 458 -7.89 -19.30 1.47
N LEU A 459 -8.15 -19.03 2.75
CA LEU A 459 -7.13 -18.53 3.67
C LEU A 459 -6.12 -19.61 4.08
N PHE A 460 -6.58 -20.87 4.15
CA PHE A 460 -5.79 -21.98 4.69
C PHE A 460 -5.52 -23.10 3.69
N GLU A 461 -5.73 -22.88 2.39
CA GLU A 461 -5.32 -23.84 1.37
C GLU A 461 -3.79 -23.94 1.35
N ASP A 462 -3.28 -25.13 1.69
CA ASP A 462 -1.85 -25.44 1.83
C ASP A 462 -1.04 -24.50 2.72
N ALA A 463 -1.71 -23.75 3.61
CA ALA A 463 -1.06 -22.80 4.49
C ALA A 463 -0.21 -23.50 5.56
N ILE A 464 0.95 -22.91 5.86
CA ILE A 464 1.73 -23.30 7.03
C ILE A 464 1.21 -22.49 8.21
N VAL A 465 0.67 -23.17 9.21
CA VAL A 465 0.17 -22.55 10.45
C VAL A 465 1.01 -23.01 11.64
N LYS A 466 1.54 -22.04 12.39
CA LYS A 466 2.38 -22.27 13.56
C LYS A 466 1.81 -21.54 14.77
N GLU A 467 1.76 -22.20 15.92
CA GLU A 467 1.53 -21.54 17.20
C GLU A 467 2.79 -20.73 17.56
N LYS A 468 2.67 -19.41 17.76
CA LYS A 468 3.76 -18.58 18.27
C LYS A 468 3.95 -18.88 19.75
N LYS A 469 5.15 -19.36 20.09
CA LYS A 469 5.53 -19.74 21.46
C LYS A 469 5.79 -18.53 22.34
#